data_AF-A0A6B2H450-F1
#
_entry.id   AF-A0A6B2H450-F1
#
_cell.length_a   1.000
_cell.length_b   1.000
_cell.length_c   1.000
_cell.angle_alpha   90.00
_cell.angle_beta   90.00
_cell.angle_gamma   90.00
#
_symmetry.space_group_name_H-M   'P 1'
#
loop_
_entity.id
_entity.type
_entity.pdbx_description
1 polymer ?
#
loop_
_entity_poly.entity_id
_entity_poly.type
_entity_poly.pdbx_seq_one_letter_code
_entity_poly.pdbx_strand_id
1 'polypeptide(L)'
;MDYKELIKNWKSEELYKFDVHDISSKGLNEETADFLAIVGLPTSAAPFLSFADDSERELGSISNIFETREDRHRYFLSIGSDGAGDPICLDLMNECQVVTLNHEEDFEPTFMNSSVSELFQFLTIYKRFVEEVIRENGEDAYLDADFTDSQYEELKKAMESVDNKALKTNTFWAQELAQLLGNREYYQNQK
;
A
#
# COMPACT_ATOMS: atom_id res chain seq x y z
N MET A 1 0.11 17.61 8.98
CA MET A 1 1.13 16.55 9.17
C MET A 1 2.51 17.15 8.90
N ASP A 2 3.56 16.79 9.65
CA ASP A 2 4.95 17.14 9.27
C ASP A 2 5.55 16.01 8.43
N TYR A 3 5.56 16.17 7.11
CA TYR A 3 6.07 15.17 6.18
C TYR A 3 7.55 14.84 6.38
N LYS A 4 8.33 15.69 7.08
CA LYS A 4 9.77 15.48 7.30
C LYS A 4 10.09 14.29 8.18
N GLU A 5 9.24 13.99 9.17
CA GLU A 5 9.41 12.81 10.00
C GLU A 5 9.02 11.53 9.23
N LEU A 6 7.99 11.60 8.39
CA LEU A 6 7.52 10.46 7.59
C LEU A 6 8.58 9.98 6.58
N ILE A 7 9.19 10.90 5.84
CA ILE A 7 10.22 10.57 4.84
C ILE A 7 11.55 10.12 5.45
N LYS A 8 11.76 10.28 6.77
CA LYS A 8 13.02 9.94 7.42
C LYS A 8 13.38 8.45 7.29
N ASN A 9 12.36 7.59 7.30
CA ASN A 9 12.51 6.13 7.16
C ASN A 9 12.73 5.69 5.69
N TRP A 10 12.68 6.63 4.75
CA TRP A 10 12.84 6.39 3.32
C TRP A 10 14.04 7.12 2.73
N LYS A 11 14.92 7.73 3.56
CA LYS A 11 16.05 8.56 3.07
C LYS A 11 17.08 7.83 2.21
N SER A 12 17.18 6.50 2.34
CA SER A 12 18.04 5.66 1.51
C SER A 12 17.42 5.29 0.17
N GLU A 13 16.14 5.59 -0.03
CA GLU A 13 15.35 5.22 -1.20
C GLU A 13 14.82 6.46 -1.89
N GLU A 14 14.67 6.37 -3.20
CA GLU A 14 14.05 7.46 -3.96
C GLU A 14 12.53 7.35 -3.83
N LEU A 15 11.90 8.43 -3.37
CA LEU A 15 10.45 8.55 -3.39
C LEU A 15 10.04 9.15 -4.73
N TYR A 16 9.26 8.40 -5.48
CA TYR A 16 8.73 8.78 -6.77
C TYR A 16 7.61 9.80 -6.60
N LYS A 17 7.74 10.92 -7.29
CA LYS A 17 6.77 12.01 -7.28
C LYS A 17 6.08 12.08 -8.63
N PHE A 18 4.76 12.20 -8.59
CA PHE A 18 3.97 12.34 -9.81
C PHE A 18 4.07 13.78 -10.33
N ASP A 19 3.98 13.94 -11.65
CA ASP A 19 4.00 15.26 -12.28
C ASP A 19 2.74 16.05 -11.89
N VAL A 20 2.93 17.27 -11.36
CA VAL A 20 1.84 18.17 -10.97
C VAL A 20 0.89 18.46 -12.14
N HIS A 21 1.41 18.57 -13.36
CA HIS A 21 0.60 18.77 -14.55
C HIS A 21 -0.32 17.59 -14.81
N ASP A 22 0.16 16.36 -14.60
CA ASP A 22 -0.65 15.16 -14.72
C ASP A 22 -1.74 15.14 -13.65
N ILE A 23 -1.35 15.27 -12.36
CA ILE A 23 -2.25 15.26 -11.19
C ILE A 23 -3.39 16.29 -11.29
N SER A 24 -3.07 17.54 -11.68
CA SER A 24 -4.02 18.66 -11.65
C SER A 24 -5.28 18.47 -12.50
N SER A 25 -5.23 17.56 -13.47
CA SER A 25 -6.31 17.28 -14.42
C SER A 25 -7.18 16.06 -14.05
N LYS A 26 -6.84 15.34 -12.98
CA LYS A 26 -7.36 13.99 -12.72
C LYS A 26 -8.52 13.91 -11.73
N GLY A 27 -9.00 15.05 -11.22
CA GLY A 27 -10.11 15.08 -10.27
C GLY A 27 -9.76 14.60 -8.86
N LEU A 28 -8.46 14.55 -8.53
CA LEU A 28 -7.98 14.26 -7.18
C LEU A 28 -8.36 15.38 -6.20
N ASN A 29 -8.57 15.01 -4.93
CA ASN A 29 -8.67 16.01 -3.87
C ASN A 29 -7.30 16.66 -3.60
N GLU A 30 -7.32 17.87 -3.01
CA GLU A 30 -6.12 18.70 -2.78
C GLU A 30 -5.07 17.96 -1.94
N GLU A 31 -5.49 17.27 -0.87
CA GLU A 31 -4.59 16.53 0.01
C GLU A 31 -3.84 15.41 -0.72
N THR A 32 -4.54 14.62 -1.52
CA THR A 32 -3.94 13.52 -2.31
C THR A 32 -3.01 14.06 -3.37
N ALA A 33 -3.43 15.11 -4.09
CA ALA A 33 -2.63 15.76 -5.11
C ALA A 33 -1.32 16.31 -4.54
N ASP A 34 -1.39 17.04 -3.43
CA ASP A 34 -0.22 17.60 -2.74
C ASP A 34 0.71 16.49 -2.24
N PHE A 35 0.16 15.41 -1.69
CA PHE A 35 0.97 14.30 -1.19
C PHE A 35 1.78 13.65 -2.31
N LEU A 36 1.13 13.30 -3.43
CA LEU A 36 1.79 12.65 -4.57
C LEU A 36 2.83 13.56 -5.25
N ALA A 37 2.59 14.87 -5.29
CA ALA A 37 3.51 15.84 -5.90
C ALA A 37 4.70 16.21 -5.00
N ILE A 38 4.48 16.34 -3.69
CA ILE A 38 5.49 16.88 -2.76
C ILE A 38 6.28 15.75 -2.09
N VAL A 39 5.57 14.72 -1.62
CA VAL A 39 6.14 13.59 -0.86
C VAL A 39 6.48 12.45 -1.81
N GLY A 40 5.47 11.97 -2.56
CA GLY A 40 5.60 10.82 -3.43
C GLY A 40 5.40 9.48 -2.73
N LEU A 41 5.64 8.39 -3.47
CA LEU A 41 5.54 7.00 -3.01
C LEU A 41 6.88 6.28 -3.19
N PRO A 42 7.20 5.26 -2.39
CA PRO A 42 8.37 4.42 -2.66
C PRO A 42 8.18 3.63 -3.95
N THR A 43 9.27 3.29 -4.64
CA THR A 43 9.19 2.44 -5.86
C THR A 43 8.58 1.08 -5.56
N SER A 44 8.94 0.52 -4.40
CA SER A 44 8.41 -0.75 -3.89
C SER A 44 8.41 -0.75 -2.37
N ALA A 45 7.50 -1.52 -1.77
CA ALA A 45 7.41 -1.70 -0.33
C ALA A 45 6.90 -3.10 0.01
N ALA A 46 7.28 -3.63 1.17
CA ALA A 46 6.59 -4.82 1.69
C ALA A 46 5.12 -4.48 2.02
N PRO A 47 4.18 -5.42 1.82
CA PRO A 47 4.35 -6.78 1.29
C PRO A 47 4.21 -6.83 -0.25
N PHE A 48 5.33 -6.94 -0.98
CA PHE A 48 5.36 -7.07 -2.45
C PHE A 48 4.54 -6.02 -3.24
N LEU A 49 4.51 -4.78 -2.76
CA LEU A 49 3.81 -3.66 -3.40
C LEU A 49 4.78 -2.85 -4.26
N SER A 50 4.32 -2.32 -5.39
CA SER A 50 5.09 -1.48 -6.31
C SER A 50 4.28 -0.24 -6.70
N PHE A 51 4.88 0.96 -6.76
CA PHE A 51 4.16 2.23 -7.02
C PHE A 51 4.82 3.17 -8.04
N ALA A 52 5.94 2.76 -8.64
CA ALA A 52 6.66 3.59 -9.61
C ALA A 52 7.51 2.74 -10.56
N ASP A 53 6.85 1.95 -11.41
CA ASP A 53 7.55 1.31 -12.54
C ASP A 53 7.69 2.31 -13.70
N ASP A 54 8.76 2.18 -14.48
CA ASP A 54 9.17 3.11 -15.55
C ASP A 54 8.11 3.26 -16.66
N SER A 55 7.17 2.33 -16.77
CA SER A 55 6.02 2.36 -17.69
C SER A 55 4.79 3.11 -17.14
N GLU A 56 4.76 3.48 -15.87
CA GLU A 56 3.59 4.04 -15.16
C GLU A 56 3.77 5.52 -14.78
N ARG A 57 4.48 6.28 -15.61
CA ARG A 57 4.79 7.69 -15.30
C ARG A 57 3.58 8.63 -15.29
N GLU A 58 2.42 8.15 -15.72
CA GLU A 58 1.17 8.90 -15.77
C GLU A 58 0.10 8.18 -14.93
N LEU A 59 -0.68 8.94 -14.16
CA LEU A 59 -1.86 8.46 -13.44
C LEU A 59 -2.94 8.06 -14.45
N GLY A 60 -2.87 6.82 -14.91
CA GLY A 60 -3.82 6.22 -15.83
C GLY A 60 -5.04 5.69 -15.10
N SER A 61 -6.24 5.87 -15.67
CA SER A 61 -7.40 5.13 -15.18
C SER A 61 -7.30 3.67 -15.61
N ILE A 62 -7.81 2.74 -14.79
CA ILE A 62 -7.80 1.32 -15.16
C ILE A 62 -8.63 1.05 -16.42
N SER A 63 -9.62 1.89 -16.73
CA SER A 63 -10.36 1.79 -17.99
C SER A 63 -9.48 1.97 -19.22
N ASN A 64 -8.43 2.80 -19.12
CA ASN A 64 -7.47 3.00 -20.18
C ASN A 64 -6.36 1.94 -20.16
N ILE A 65 -5.84 1.61 -18.97
CA ILE A 65 -4.74 0.64 -18.80
C ILE A 65 -5.16 -0.76 -19.22
N PHE A 66 -6.36 -1.19 -18.83
CA PHE A 66 -6.89 -2.54 -19.08
C PHE A 66 -7.98 -2.57 -20.16
N GLU A 67 -8.19 -1.46 -20.87
CA GLU A 67 -9.20 -1.32 -21.95
C GLU A 67 -10.62 -1.78 -21.58
N THR A 68 -10.99 -1.64 -20.30
CA THR A 68 -12.27 -2.12 -19.79
C THR A 68 -13.43 -1.26 -20.32
N ARG A 69 -14.63 -1.86 -20.40
CA ARG A 69 -15.84 -1.19 -20.91
C ARG A 69 -16.76 -0.63 -19.83
N GLU A 70 -16.48 -0.92 -18.56
CA GLU A 70 -17.34 -0.47 -17.46
C GLU A 70 -17.06 1.00 -17.15
N ASP A 71 -18.11 1.82 -17.12
CA ASP A 71 -17.95 3.28 -16.98
C ASP A 71 -17.29 3.66 -15.65
N ARG A 72 -17.59 2.90 -14.58
CA ARG A 72 -17.03 3.16 -13.25
C ARG A 72 -15.50 3.03 -13.22
N HIS A 73 -14.91 2.23 -14.11
CA HIS A 73 -13.47 2.00 -14.18
C HIS A 73 -12.67 3.25 -14.59
N ARG A 74 -13.34 4.29 -15.09
CA ARG A 74 -12.72 5.60 -15.36
C ARG A 74 -12.34 6.35 -14.08
N TYR A 75 -12.96 6.01 -12.94
CA TYR A 75 -12.78 6.71 -11.67
C TYR A 75 -11.76 6.06 -10.73
N PHE A 76 -11.11 4.98 -11.16
CA PHE A 76 -9.99 4.39 -10.43
C PHE A 76 -8.69 4.72 -11.16
N LEU A 77 -7.84 5.53 -10.54
CA LEU A 77 -6.53 5.90 -11.07
C LEU A 77 -5.48 4.98 -10.46
N SER A 78 -4.77 4.23 -11.29
CA SER A 78 -3.70 3.36 -10.82
C SER A 78 -2.52 4.18 -10.32
N ILE A 79 -1.98 3.76 -9.18
CA ILE A 79 -0.76 4.29 -8.55
C ILE A 79 0.30 3.21 -8.37
N GLY A 80 0.06 1.99 -8.86
CA GLY A 80 0.90 0.83 -8.62
C GLY A 80 0.17 -0.50 -8.72
N SER A 81 0.81 -1.56 -8.23
CA SER A 81 0.28 -2.92 -8.19
C SER A 81 0.75 -3.69 -6.95
N ASP A 82 0.03 -4.76 -6.61
CA ASP A 82 0.48 -5.74 -5.63
C ASP A 82 1.32 -6.87 -6.26
N GLY A 83 1.67 -7.88 -5.46
CA GLY A 83 2.48 -9.02 -5.88
C GLY A 83 1.77 -10.00 -6.83
N ALA A 84 0.45 -9.91 -6.96
CA ALA A 84 -0.36 -10.67 -7.92
C ALA A 84 -0.55 -9.92 -9.25
N GLY A 85 -0.15 -8.64 -9.31
CA GLY A 85 -0.38 -7.76 -10.45
C GLY A 85 -1.74 -7.06 -10.40
N ASP A 86 -2.47 -7.13 -9.26
CA ASP A 86 -3.69 -6.38 -9.06
C ASP A 86 -3.36 -4.89 -8.92
N PRO A 87 -4.03 -3.99 -9.67
CA PRO A 87 -3.73 -2.58 -9.60
C PRO A 87 -4.17 -1.99 -8.24
N ILE A 88 -3.27 -1.22 -7.64
CA ILE A 88 -3.55 -0.35 -6.49
C ILE A 88 -3.99 0.99 -7.05
N CYS A 89 -5.16 1.46 -6.63
CA CYS A 89 -5.82 2.61 -7.23
C CYS A 89 -6.30 3.63 -6.20
N LEU A 90 -6.43 4.87 -6.66
CA LEU A 90 -7.18 5.94 -6.01
C LEU A 90 -8.61 5.94 -6.54
N ASP A 91 -9.58 5.84 -5.64
CA ASP A 91 -11.01 5.87 -5.95
C ASP A 91 -11.56 7.29 -5.88
N LEU A 92 -11.70 7.93 -7.05
CA LEU A 92 -12.16 9.33 -7.16
C LEU A 92 -13.60 9.52 -6.67
N MET A 93 -14.41 8.46 -6.65
CA MET A 93 -15.79 8.53 -6.20
C MET A 93 -15.93 8.46 -4.68
N ASN A 94 -14.88 8.04 -3.97
CA ASN A 94 -14.89 7.84 -2.53
C ASN A 94 -13.70 8.57 -1.86
N GLU A 95 -13.65 9.88 -2.04
CA GLU A 95 -12.69 10.78 -1.39
C GLU A 95 -11.20 10.41 -1.64
N CYS A 96 -10.90 9.82 -2.81
CA CYS A 96 -9.54 9.35 -3.16
C CYS A 96 -8.97 8.32 -2.17
N GLN A 97 -9.83 7.49 -1.57
CA GLN A 97 -9.38 6.33 -0.81
C GLN A 97 -8.56 5.37 -1.70
N VAL A 98 -7.65 4.63 -1.08
CA VAL A 98 -6.82 3.63 -1.74
C VAL A 98 -7.52 2.29 -1.73
N VAL A 99 -7.59 1.63 -2.88
CA VAL A 99 -8.17 0.30 -3.07
C VAL A 99 -7.23 -0.58 -3.89
N THR A 100 -7.26 -1.89 -3.69
CA THR A 100 -6.78 -2.87 -4.67
C THR A 100 -7.95 -3.36 -5.49
N LEU A 101 -7.75 -3.62 -6.79
CA LEU A 101 -8.81 -4.14 -7.66
C LEU A 101 -8.43 -5.52 -8.15
N ASN A 102 -9.24 -6.53 -7.85
CA ASN A 102 -8.97 -7.90 -8.28
C ASN A 102 -9.21 -8.03 -9.80
N HIS A 103 -8.15 -8.16 -10.59
CA HIS A 103 -8.25 -8.24 -12.05
C HIS A 103 -8.86 -9.56 -12.56
N GLU A 104 -8.95 -10.59 -11.71
CA GLU A 104 -9.62 -11.86 -11.99
C GLU A 104 -11.12 -11.84 -11.61
N GLU A 105 -11.55 -10.90 -10.77
CA GLU A 105 -12.94 -10.74 -10.30
C GLU A 105 -13.54 -9.40 -10.74
N ASP A 106 -13.55 -9.15 -12.05
CA ASP A 106 -14.17 -7.95 -12.67
C ASP A 106 -13.72 -6.60 -12.05
N PHE A 107 -12.49 -6.52 -11.53
CA PHE A 107 -11.98 -5.34 -10.83
C PHE A 107 -12.85 -4.93 -9.62
N GLU A 108 -13.34 -5.91 -8.85
CA GLU A 108 -13.99 -5.63 -7.57
C GLU A 108 -13.00 -4.98 -6.59
N PRO A 109 -13.36 -3.82 -5.99
CA PRO A 109 -12.46 -3.08 -5.12
C PRO A 109 -12.41 -3.67 -3.72
N THR A 110 -11.19 -3.92 -3.25
CA THR A 110 -10.89 -4.19 -1.84
C THR A 110 -10.30 -2.93 -1.21
N PHE A 111 -10.90 -2.48 -0.11
CA PHE A 111 -10.41 -1.29 0.60
C PHE A 111 -9.01 -1.54 1.18
N MET A 112 -8.10 -0.59 0.95
CA MET A 112 -6.73 -0.64 1.45
C MET A 112 -6.49 0.45 2.48
N ASN A 113 -6.62 1.74 2.15
CA ASN A 113 -6.42 2.85 3.09
C ASN A 113 -7.34 4.04 2.79
N SER A 114 -7.56 4.88 3.78
CA SER A 114 -8.44 6.05 3.68
C SER A 114 -7.88 7.15 2.78
N SER A 115 -6.56 7.27 2.68
CA SER A 115 -5.87 8.07 1.66
C SER A 115 -4.46 7.53 1.40
N VAL A 116 -3.78 8.11 0.40
CA VAL A 116 -2.38 7.83 0.09
C VAL A 116 -1.43 8.16 1.26
N SER A 117 -1.80 9.12 2.10
CA SER A 117 -1.03 9.54 3.27
C SER A 117 -1.05 8.47 4.38
N GLU A 118 -2.22 7.88 4.65
CA GLU A 118 -2.32 6.72 5.56
C GLU A 118 -1.65 5.48 4.96
N LEU A 119 -1.78 5.25 3.64
CA LEU A 119 -1.04 4.17 2.96
C LEU A 119 0.46 4.31 3.21
N PHE A 120 1.05 5.48 2.93
CA PHE A 120 2.48 5.70 3.13
C PHE A 120 2.93 5.46 4.57
N GLN A 121 2.10 5.84 5.55
CA GLN A 121 2.35 5.54 6.96
C GLN A 121 2.29 4.04 7.24
N PHE A 122 1.33 3.30 6.68
CA PHE A 122 1.28 1.84 6.80
C PHE A 122 2.52 1.18 6.20
N LEU A 123 2.95 1.59 5.00
CA LEU A 123 4.19 1.09 4.38
C LEU A 123 5.40 1.35 5.29
N THR A 124 5.46 2.52 5.91
CA THR A 124 6.54 2.90 6.84
C THR A 124 6.53 2.05 8.11
N ILE A 125 5.34 1.80 8.68
CA ILE A 125 5.18 0.96 9.87
C ILE A 125 5.58 -0.49 9.54
N TYR A 126 5.11 -1.01 8.42
CA TYR A 126 5.39 -2.38 7.98
C TYR A 126 6.87 -2.57 7.69
N LYS A 127 7.52 -1.61 7.01
CA LYS A 127 8.98 -1.62 6.80
C LYS A 127 9.75 -1.75 8.10
N ARG A 128 9.39 -0.96 9.12
CA ARG A 128 10.02 -1.00 10.45
C ARG A 128 9.83 -2.35 11.14
N PHE A 129 8.65 -2.95 11.00
CA PHE A 129 8.38 -4.29 11.50
C PHE A 129 9.32 -5.32 10.85
N VAL A 130 9.45 -5.30 9.52
CA VAL A 130 10.37 -6.21 8.79
C VAL A 130 11.82 -6.00 9.25
N GLU A 131 12.28 -4.75 9.34
CA GLU A 131 13.62 -4.42 9.81
C GLU A 131 13.88 -4.88 11.25
N GLU A 132 12.89 -4.77 12.12
CA GLU A 132 12.96 -5.20 13.52
C GLU A 132 13.03 -6.73 13.64
N VAL A 133 12.16 -7.44 12.93
CA VAL A 133 12.15 -8.91 12.87
C VAL A 133 13.50 -9.43 12.38
N ILE A 134 14.03 -8.86 11.28
CA ILE A 134 15.34 -9.24 10.74
C ILE A 134 16.46 -8.96 11.73
N ARG A 135 16.45 -7.78 12.37
CA ARG A 135 17.49 -7.37 13.31
C ARG A 135 17.55 -8.26 14.56
N GLU A 136 16.40 -8.71 15.06
CA GLU A 136 16.31 -9.39 16.35
C GLU A 136 16.31 -10.91 16.21
N ASN A 137 15.71 -11.44 15.14
CA ASN A 137 15.47 -12.87 15.00
C ASN A 137 16.33 -13.52 13.91
N GLY A 138 16.97 -12.71 13.03
CA GLY A 138 17.94 -13.17 12.03
C GLY A 138 17.59 -12.75 10.60
N GLU A 139 18.56 -12.89 9.69
CA GLU A 139 18.46 -12.42 8.30
C GLU A 139 17.22 -12.94 7.55
N ASP A 140 16.90 -14.22 7.73
CA ASP A 140 15.77 -14.90 7.08
C ASP A 140 14.48 -14.84 7.91
N ALA A 141 14.47 -14.20 9.09
CA ALA A 141 13.39 -14.32 10.06
C ALA A 141 12.02 -13.86 9.52
N TYR A 142 11.97 -12.80 8.72
CA TYR A 142 10.70 -12.38 8.11
C TYR A 142 10.19 -13.41 7.09
N LEU A 143 11.08 -14.02 6.29
CA LEU A 143 10.72 -15.05 5.30
C LEU A 143 10.25 -16.35 5.96
N ASP A 144 10.86 -16.71 7.09
CA ASP A 144 10.51 -17.86 7.91
C ASP A 144 9.30 -17.60 8.84
N ALA A 145 8.70 -16.41 8.74
CA ALA A 145 7.64 -15.93 9.65
C ALA A 145 8.01 -16.04 11.14
N ASP A 146 9.30 -15.90 11.45
CA ASP A 146 9.86 -15.93 12.80
C ASP A 146 9.77 -14.54 13.45
N PHE A 147 8.55 -14.12 13.75
CA PHE A 147 8.25 -12.92 14.53
C PHE A 147 7.47 -13.27 15.80
N THR A 148 7.71 -12.50 16.86
CA THR A 148 7.06 -12.69 18.15
C THR A 148 5.64 -12.12 18.19
N ASP A 149 4.81 -12.58 19.12
CA ASP A 149 3.50 -11.97 19.37
C ASP A 149 3.62 -10.48 19.73
N SER A 150 4.68 -10.07 20.43
CA SER A 150 4.92 -8.66 20.78
C SER A 150 5.15 -7.83 19.52
N GLN A 151 6.02 -8.28 18.62
CA GLN A 151 6.30 -7.58 17.35
C GLN A 151 5.04 -7.47 16.48
N TYR A 152 4.22 -8.53 16.42
CA TYR A 152 2.96 -8.51 15.68
C TYR A 152 1.92 -7.54 16.29
N GLU A 153 1.72 -7.58 17.60
CA GLU A 153 0.76 -6.68 18.27
C GLU A 153 1.22 -5.22 18.20
N GLU A 154 2.52 -4.95 18.24
CA GLU A 154 3.07 -3.61 18.05
C GLU A 154 2.85 -3.10 16.62
N LEU A 155 3.08 -3.94 15.59
CA LEU A 155 2.74 -3.65 14.20
C LEU A 155 1.26 -3.28 14.07
N LYS A 156 0.38 -4.17 14.53
CA LYS A 156 -1.07 -4.01 14.41
C LYS A 156 -1.55 -2.74 15.12
N LYS A 157 -1.11 -2.50 16.35
CA LYS A 157 -1.48 -1.32 17.13
C LYS A 157 -1.00 -0.02 16.48
N ALA A 158 0.20 -0.02 15.88
CA ALA A 158 0.70 1.13 15.16
C ALA A 158 -0.18 1.43 13.93
N MET A 159 -0.56 0.41 13.16
CA MET A 159 -1.47 0.55 12.01
C MET A 159 -2.88 1.01 12.44
N GLU A 160 -3.44 0.45 13.52
CA GLU A 160 -4.75 0.85 14.09
C GLU A 160 -4.77 2.34 14.46
N SER A 161 -3.66 2.89 14.93
CA SER A 161 -3.55 4.30 15.32
C SER A 161 -3.56 5.27 14.14
N VAL A 162 -3.22 4.79 12.94
CA VAL A 162 -3.18 5.57 11.70
C VAL A 162 -4.49 5.43 10.93
N ASP A 163 -4.93 4.19 10.68
CA ASP A 163 -6.16 3.91 9.93
C ASP A 163 -6.84 2.62 10.41
N ASN A 164 -7.69 2.75 11.41
CA ASN A 164 -8.47 1.63 11.92
C ASN A 164 -9.50 1.08 10.89
N LYS A 165 -9.91 1.88 9.88
CA LYS A 165 -10.83 1.37 8.84
C LYS A 165 -10.12 0.32 7.97
N ALA A 166 -8.82 0.51 7.72
CA ALA A 166 -7.98 -0.38 6.93
C ALA A 166 -7.77 -1.76 7.56
N LEU A 167 -8.11 -1.94 8.83
CA LEU A 167 -7.93 -3.20 9.56
C LEU A 167 -9.24 -3.94 9.86
N LYS A 168 -10.35 -3.45 9.32
CA LYS A 168 -11.64 -4.14 9.39
C LYS A 168 -11.61 -5.41 8.53
N THR A 169 -12.53 -6.33 8.79
CA THR A 169 -12.66 -7.56 7.99
C THR A 169 -12.90 -7.22 6.51
N ASN A 170 -12.35 -8.05 5.60
CA ASN A 170 -12.43 -7.90 4.14
C ASN A 170 -11.72 -6.65 3.58
N THR A 171 -10.69 -6.15 4.27
CA THR A 171 -9.76 -5.16 3.71
C THR A 171 -8.43 -5.84 3.40
N PHE A 172 -7.62 -5.20 2.56
CA PHE A 172 -6.31 -5.69 2.18
C PHE A 172 -5.42 -5.97 3.41
N TRP A 173 -5.27 -4.97 4.29
CA TRP A 173 -4.37 -5.11 5.44
C TRP A 173 -4.87 -6.09 6.51
N ALA A 174 -6.18 -6.28 6.64
CA ALA A 174 -6.70 -7.32 7.53
C ALA A 174 -6.38 -8.73 7.00
N GLN A 175 -6.42 -8.92 5.67
CA GLN A 175 -6.02 -10.17 5.02
C GLN A 175 -4.50 -10.40 5.17
N GLU A 176 -3.68 -9.37 4.93
CA GLU A 176 -2.23 -9.43 5.09
C GLU A 176 -1.82 -9.81 6.53
N LEU A 177 -2.40 -9.15 7.54
CA LEU A 177 -2.10 -9.48 8.95
C LEU A 177 -2.52 -10.91 9.30
N ALA A 178 -3.66 -11.37 8.78
CA ALA A 178 -4.08 -12.77 8.96
C ALA A 178 -3.12 -13.74 8.25
N GLN A 179 -2.60 -13.37 7.08
CA GLN A 179 -1.63 -14.16 6.32
C GLN A 179 -0.29 -14.27 7.06
N LEU A 180 0.20 -13.20 7.70
CA LEU A 180 1.38 -13.27 8.56
C LEU A 180 1.23 -14.34 9.65
N LEU A 181 0.10 -14.34 10.36
CA LEU A 181 -0.18 -15.34 11.40
C LEU A 181 -0.30 -16.75 10.83
N GLY A 182 -1.01 -16.91 9.70
CA GLY A 182 -1.14 -18.20 9.01
C GLY A 182 0.21 -18.76 8.54
N ASN A 183 1.08 -17.92 7.99
CA ASN A 183 2.43 -18.31 7.58
C ASN A 183 3.27 -18.76 8.78
N ARG A 184 3.19 -18.04 9.91
CA ARG A 184 3.88 -18.43 11.14
C ARG A 184 3.41 -19.79 11.66
N GLU A 185 2.11 -20.03 11.70
CA GLU A 185 1.55 -21.35 12.08
C GLU A 185 2.02 -22.46 11.14
N TYR A 186 2.07 -22.19 9.82
CA TYR A 186 2.56 -23.13 8.83
C TYR A 186 4.03 -23.53 9.07
N TYR A 187 4.92 -22.55 9.24
CA TYR A 187 6.35 -22.83 9.46
C TYR A 187 6.64 -23.46 10.82
N GLN A 188 5.91 -23.10 11.87
CA GLN A 188 6.04 -23.73 13.19
C GLN A 188 5.67 -25.22 13.17
N ASN A 189 4.68 -25.61 12.36
CA ASN A 189 4.26 -27.01 12.22
C ASN A 189 5.20 -27.88 11.36
N GLN A 190 6.19 -27.28 10.68
CA GLN A 190 7.18 -28.00 9.87
C GLN A 190 8.51 -28.26 10.60
N LYS A 191 8.71 -27.63 11.77
CA LYS A 191 9.89 -27.84 12.62
C LYS A 191 9.68 -29.04 13.55
#